data_AF-A0ABD7NSV4-F1
#
_entry.id   AF-A0ABD7NSV4-F1
#
_cell.length_a   1.000
_cell.length_b   1.000
_cell.length_c   1.000
_cell.angle_alpha   90.00
_cell.angle_beta   90.00
_cell.angle_gamma   90.00
#
_symmetry.space_group_name_H-M   'P 1'
#
loop_
_entity.id
_entity.type
_entity.pdbx_description
1 polymer ?
#
loop_
_entity_poly.entity_id
_entity_poly.type
_entity_poly.pdbx_seq_one_letter_code
_entity_poly.pdbx_strand_id
1 'polypeptide(L)'
;MYLHLVPTLYHTISNKCRLESVTIPELEFEIKGDALSCGRPFPNKRLTVGMQKNRKAMVGLLLEYEKKVSHFTTQYKWYIGDIGFVQHNIKTIVMDSEFDLISQYIGLNIGLDEFKPRLHPSYHKVAPVKIQPMMESYRTGEAVNTLQHDVWENNVLLSRTETLLLNTLESDRLSRYSILTDRLPQPDSAICI
;
A
#
# COMPACT_ATOMS: atom_id res chain seq x y z
N MET A 1 -8.10 -2.52 -16.11
CA MET A 1 -7.27 -3.23 -15.11
C MET A 1 -7.32 -2.46 -13.80
N TYR A 2 -7.04 -3.11 -12.67
CA TYR A 2 -7.12 -2.51 -11.35
C TYR A 2 -5.74 -2.35 -10.71
N LEU A 3 -5.50 -1.20 -10.11
CA LEU A 3 -4.32 -0.91 -9.29
C LEU A 3 -4.78 -0.69 -7.84
N HIS A 4 -4.48 -1.66 -6.98
CA HIS A 4 -4.76 -1.58 -5.55
C HIS A 4 -3.53 -1.05 -4.80
N LEU A 5 -3.63 0.23 -4.43
CA LEU A 5 -2.58 1.00 -3.76
C LEU A 5 -2.80 0.94 -2.24
N VAL A 6 -1.74 0.69 -1.48
CA VAL A 6 -1.86 0.52 -0.01
C VAL A 6 -0.85 1.39 0.73
N PRO A 7 -1.06 2.72 0.76
CA PRO A 7 -0.26 3.62 1.58
C PRO A 7 -0.33 3.17 3.03
N THR A 8 0.80 2.72 3.60
CA THR A 8 0.84 2.17 4.96
C THR A 8 1.89 2.88 5.80
N LEU A 9 1.52 3.25 7.02
CA LEU A 9 2.39 3.84 8.02
C LEU A 9 2.25 3.05 9.33
N TYR A 10 3.31 2.36 9.73
CA TYR A 10 3.42 1.78 11.06
C TYR A 10 3.87 2.85 12.05
N HIS A 11 2.92 3.36 12.84
CA HIS A 11 3.11 4.47 13.76
C HIS A 11 2.79 4.03 15.18
N THR A 12 3.81 3.95 16.02
CA THR A 12 3.66 3.57 17.44
C THR A 12 3.55 4.76 18.39
N ILE A 13 3.71 5.98 17.86
CA ILE A 13 3.59 7.24 18.60
C ILE A 13 2.13 7.72 18.51
N SER A 14 1.74 8.70 19.32
CA SER A 14 0.35 9.18 19.43
C SER A 14 -0.02 10.27 18.42
N ASN A 15 0.90 10.69 17.55
CA ASN A 15 0.67 11.80 16.64
C ASN A 15 -0.42 11.46 15.61
N LYS A 16 -1.19 12.48 15.22
CA LYS A 16 -2.17 12.32 14.15
C LYS A 16 -1.43 12.19 12.82
N CYS A 17 -1.78 11.16 12.07
CA CYS A 17 -1.25 10.90 10.73
C CYS A 17 -2.31 11.26 9.69
N ARG A 18 -1.90 11.95 8.62
CA ARG A 18 -2.73 12.25 7.47
C ARG A 18 -1.98 11.88 6.19
N LEU A 19 -2.65 11.20 5.28
CA LEU A 19 -2.17 11.03 3.92
C LEU A 19 -2.55 12.29 3.13
N GLU A 20 -1.56 13.00 2.62
CA GLU A 20 -1.73 14.28 1.93
C GLU A 20 -2.01 14.08 0.45
N SER A 21 -1.25 13.17 -0.17
CA SER A 21 -1.35 12.89 -1.58
C SER A 21 -0.93 11.47 -1.92
N VAL A 22 -1.53 10.95 -2.99
CA VAL A 22 -1.07 9.79 -3.74
C VAL A 22 -0.87 10.23 -5.18
N THR A 23 0.31 9.97 -5.73
CA THR A 23 0.65 10.34 -7.10
C THR A 23 1.24 9.14 -7.83
N ILE A 24 0.86 8.94 -9.10
CA ILE A 24 1.54 8.02 -10.02
C ILE A 24 1.87 8.82 -11.28
N PRO A 25 3.10 9.36 -11.39
CA PRO A 25 3.47 10.22 -12.52
C PRO A 25 3.33 9.53 -13.87
N GLU A 26 3.70 8.25 -13.98
CA GLU A 26 3.64 7.48 -15.23
C GLU A 26 2.20 7.32 -15.76
N LEU A 27 1.20 7.52 -14.90
CA LEU A 27 -0.23 7.43 -15.23
C LEU A 27 -0.94 8.79 -15.18
N GLU A 28 -0.19 9.89 -15.03
CA GLU A 28 -0.74 11.25 -14.86
C GLU A 28 -1.78 11.34 -13.73
N PHE A 29 -1.67 10.46 -12.74
CA PHE A 29 -2.64 10.35 -11.66
C PHE A 29 -2.19 11.10 -10.40
N GLU A 30 -3.11 11.87 -9.83
CA GLU A 30 -2.94 12.49 -8.52
C GLU A 30 -4.27 12.60 -7.77
N ILE A 31 -4.25 12.25 -6.49
CA ILE A 31 -5.34 12.50 -5.53
C ILE A 31 -4.78 13.14 -4.27
N LYS A 32 -5.50 14.14 -3.74
CA LYS A 32 -5.04 15.00 -2.64
C LYS A 32 -6.17 15.33 -1.66
N GLY A 33 -5.78 15.74 -0.46
CA GLY A 33 -6.65 16.49 0.46
C GLY A 33 -7.91 15.73 0.86
N ASP A 34 -9.07 16.36 0.71
CA ASP A 34 -10.36 15.88 1.26
C ASP A 34 -10.91 14.60 0.63
N ALA A 35 -10.34 14.16 -0.49
CA ALA A 35 -10.69 12.88 -1.11
C ALA A 35 -10.00 11.69 -0.42
N LEU A 36 -9.00 11.95 0.43
CA LEU A 36 -8.25 10.96 1.18
C LEU A 36 -8.64 10.98 2.66
N SER A 37 -8.46 9.84 3.31
CA SER A 37 -8.57 9.71 4.75
C SER A 37 -7.62 8.62 5.26
N CYS A 38 -7.46 8.53 6.57
CA CYS A 38 -6.65 7.50 7.20
C CYS A 38 -7.53 6.60 8.08
N GLY A 39 -7.32 5.29 7.97
CA GLY A 39 -8.04 4.27 8.72
C GLY A 39 -7.12 3.23 9.33
N ARG A 40 -7.68 2.36 10.18
CA ARG A 40 -6.98 1.21 10.78
C ARG A 40 -7.78 -0.06 10.48
N PRO A 41 -7.75 -0.53 9.21
CA PRO A 41 -8.55 -1.67 8.78
C PRO A 41 -8.11 -2.99 9.43
N PHE A 42 -6.84 -3.09 9.84
CA PHE A 42 -6.29 -4.30 10.46
C PHE A 42 -6.55 -4.37 11.98
N PRO A 43 -6.48 -5.56 12.59
CA PRO A 43 -6.49 -5.71 14.04
C PRO A 43 -5.36 -4.94 14.73
N ASN A 44 -4.17 -4.89 14.13
CA ASN A 44 -3.04 -4.11 14.64
C ASN A 44 -3.31 -2.60 14.48
N LYS A 45 -3.64 -1.92 15.58
CA LYS A 45 -4.01 -0.50 15.61
C LYS A 45 -2.84 0.47 15.47
N ARG A 46 -1.61 -0.04 15.37
CA ARG A 46 -0.41 0.75 15.03
C ARG A 46 -0.23 0.93 13.53
N LEU A 47 -0.92 0.12 12.71
CA LEU A 47 -0.92 0.27 11.26
C LEU A 47 -2.02 1.25 10.84
N THR A 48 -1.58 2.41 10.38
CA THR A 48 -2.45 3.39 9.74
C THR A 48 -2.36 3.23 8.24
N VAL A 49 -3.51 3.12 7.58
CA VAL A 49 -3.63 2.96 6.13
C VAL A 49 -4.28 4.20 5.55
N GLY A 50 -3.66 4.75 4.51
CA GLY A 50 -4.24 5.80 3.71
C GLY A 50 -5.21 5.20 2.71
N MET A 51 -6.38 5.79 2.58
CA MET A 51 -7.50 5.25 1.82
C MET A 51 -8.30 6.38 1.18
N GLN A 52 -9.05 6.06 0.13
CA GLN A 52 -10.10 6.94 -0.36
C GLN A 52 -11.10 7.20 0.77
N LYS A 53 -11.58 8.43 0.89
CA LYS A 53 -12.54 8.81 1.93
C LYS A 53 -13.78 7.93 1.87
N ASN A 54 -14.01 7.19 2.94
CA ASN A 54 -15.11 6.25 3.07
C ASN A 54 -15.60 6.22 4.52
N ARG A 55 -16.84 5.76 4.76
CA ARG A 55 -17.41 5.62 6.10
C ARG A 55 -16.72 4.52 6.92
N LYS A 56 -16.20 3.50 6.25
CA LYS A 56 -15.47 2.38 6.86
C LYS A 56 -13.98 2.51 6.58
N ALA A 57 -13.14 2.13 7.54
CA ALA A 57 -11.71 1.99 7.29
C ALA A 57 -11.46 0.87 6.28
N MET A 58 -10.80 1.20 5.17
CA MET A 58 -10.46 0.29 4.08
C MET A 58 -8.95 0.06 3.99
N VAL A 59 -8.55 -1.05 3.40
CA VAL A 59 -7.17 -1.35 3.02
C VAL A 59 -6.91 -0.61 1.71
N GLY A 60 -6.38 0.61 1.79
CA GLY A 60 -5.92 1.32 0.61
C GLY A 60 -7.03 1.96 -0.23
N LEU A 61 -6.73 2.12 -1.52
CA LEU A 61 -7.60 2.66 -2.55
C LEU A 61 -7.42 1.87 -3.85
N LEU A 62 -8.45 1.88 -4.69
CA LEU A 62 -8.48 1.15 -5.96
C LEU A 62 -8.57 2.13 -7.11
N LEU A 63 -7.70 1.97 -8.10
CA LEU A 63 -7.78 2.69 -9.37
C LEU A 63 -8.20 1.71 -10.47
N GLU A 64 -9.00 2.17 -11.41
CA GLU A 64 -9.27 1.47 -12.66
C GLU A 64 -8.56 2.20 -13.79
N TYR A 65 -7.74 1.47 -14.54
CA TYR A 65 -6.95 1.99 -15.65
C TYR A 65 -7.15 1.15 -16.89
N GLU A 66 -7.37 1.77 -18.04
CA GLU A 66 -7.74 1.06 -19.28
C GLU A 66 -6.60 0.21 -19.85
N LYS A 67 -5.34 0.63 -19.66
CA LYS A 67 -4.18 0.00 -20.28
C LYS A 67 -3.45 -0.94 -19.33
N LYS A 68 -2.78 -1.95 -19.88
CA LYS A 68 -1.81 -2.76 -19.12
C LYS A 68 -0.57 -1.94 -18.78
N VAL A 69 -0.09 -2.06 -17.55
CA VAL A 69 1.16 -1.42 -17.08
C VAL A 69 2.21 -2.49 -16.79
N SER A 70 3.46 -2.25 -17.21
CA SER A 70 4.61 -3.11 -16.88
C SER A 70 5.39 -2.62 -15.67
N HIS A 71 5.29 -1.33 -15.35
CA HIS A 71 5.86 -0.71 -14.17
C HIS A 71 5.21 0.65 -13.92
N PHE A 72 5.27 1.11 -12.68
CA PHE A 72 4.86 2.46 -12.28
C PHE A 72 5.43 2.79 -10.91
N THR A 73 5.53 4.07 -10.58
CA THR A 73 6.02 4.54 -9.29
C THR A 73 4.88 5.22 -8.53
N THR A 74 4.49 4.64 -7.41
CA THR A 74 3.54 5.31 -6.51
C THR A 74 4.27 6.13 -5.47
N GLN A 75 3.85 7.39 -5.32
CA GLN A 75 4.40 8.32 -4.34
C GLN A 75 3.33 8.64 -3.30
N TYR A 76 3.62 8.36 -2.04
CA TYR A 76 2.77 8.71 -0.90
C TYR A 76 3.43 9.82 -0.09
N LYS A 77 2.72 10.92 0.07
CA LYS A 77 3.12 11.99 0.97
C LYS A 77 2.25 11.96 2.21
N TRP A 78 2.87 11.78 3.36
CA TRP A 78 2.21 11.78 4.66
C TRP A 78 2.57 13.03 5.44
N TYR A 79 1.67 13.47 6.30
CA TYR A 79 1.94 14.42 7.36
C TYR A 79 1.72 13.74 8.71
N ILE A 80 2.72 13.84 9.58
CA ILE A 80 2.66 13.37 10.96
C ILE A 80 2.70 14.63 11.84
N GLY A 81 1.67 14.84 12.65
CA GLY A 81 1.58 16.01 13.53
C GLY A 81 2.82 16.16 14.42
N ASP A 82 3.30 17.39 14.58
CA ASP A 82 4.52 17.75 15.34
C ASP A 82 5.84 17.17 14.80
N ILE A 83 5.81 16.42 13.70
CA ILE A 83 6.99 15.84 13.04
C ILE A 83 7.18 16.46 11.65
N GLY A 84 6.11 16.56 10.87
CA GLY A 84 6.13 17.13 9.52
C GLY A 84 5.83 16.11 8.42
N PHE A 85 6.33 16.37 7.21
CA PHE A 85 6.05 15.54 6.06
C PHE A 85 7.04 14.38 5.95
N VAL A 86 6.53 13.19 5.62
CA VAL A 86 7.34 12.02 5.27
C VAL A 86 6.90 11.47 3.91
N GLN A 87 7.84 10.89 3.17
CA GLN A 87 7.67 10.50 1.77
C GLN A 87 7.95 9.01 1.57
N HIS A 88 7.07 8.32 0.84
CA HIS A 88 7.25 6.93 0.46
C HIS A 88 7.12 6.76 -1.03
N ASN A 89 8.14 6.20 -1.67
CA ASN A 89 8.13 5.94 -3.10
C ASN A 89 8.26 4.44 -3.34
N ILE A 90 7.29 3.85 -4.04
CA ILE A 90 7.26 2.43 -4.36
C ILE A 90 7.34 2.29 -5.87
N LYS A 91 8.47 1.80 -6.36
CA LYS A 91 8.61 1.38 -7.75
C LYS A 91 8.03 -0.03 -7.90
N THR A 92 6.87 -0.14 -8.52
CA THR A 92 6.22 -1.42 -8.81
C THR A 92 6.70 -1.92 -10.17
N ILE A 93 7.20 -3.15 -10.24
CA ILE A 93 7.53 -3.85 -11.48
C ILE A 93 6.56 -5.02 -11.61
N VAL A 94 5.85 -5.06 -12.74
CA VAL A 94 4.82 -6.06 -13.02
C VAL A 94 5.44 -7.18 -13.83
N MET A 95 5.38 -8.40 -13.30
CA MET A 95 6.17 -9.53 -13.78
C MET A 95 5.45 -10.39 -14.82
N ASP A 96 4.13 -10.22 -14.95
CA ASP A 96 3.29 -10.92 -15.94
C ASP A 96 2.10 -10.04 -16.37
N SER A 97 1.21 -10.58 -17.19
CA SER A 97 -0.04 -9.90 -17.56
C SER A 97 -1.23 -10.85 -17.69
N GLU A 98 -1.23 -11.90 -16.87
CA GLU A 98 -2.20 -13.00 -16.88
C GLU A 98 -3.58 -12.58 -16.38
N PHE A 99 -3.63 -11.61 -15.46
CA PHE A 99 -4.85 -11.15 -14.80
C PHE A 99 -4.96 -9.62 -14.76
N ASP A 100 -6.00 -9.14 -14.11
CA ASP A 100 -6.47 -7.76 -14.18
C ASP A 100 -6.18 -6.91 -12.94
N LEU A 101 -5.69 -7.48 -11.83
CA LEU A 101 -5.36 -6.74 -10.60
C LEU A 101 -3.85 -6.71 -10.32
N ILE A 102 -3.31 -5.54 -10.04
CA ILE A 102 -2.00 -5.35 -9.39
C ILE A 102 -2.26 -4.84 -7.98
N SER A 103 -1.78 -5.56 -6.96
CA SER A 103 -2.04 -5.19 -5.56
C SER A 103 -0.77 -5.08 -4.74
N GLN A 104 -0.56 -3.91 -4.13
CA GLN A 104 0.50 -3.67 -3.15
C GLN A 104 0.19 -4.30 -1.78
N TYR A 105 -1.02 -4.83 -1.57
CA TYR A 105 -1.30 -5.67 -0.41
C TYR A 105 -0.73 -7.07 -0.63
N ILE A 106 0.36 -7.41 0.06
CA ILE A 106 1.05 -8.71 -0.09
C ILE A 106 0.17 -9.87 0.35
N GLY A 107 -0.80 -9.64 1.24
CA GLY A 107 -1.78 -10.65 1.65
C GLY A 107 -2.50 -11.32 0.46
N LEU A 108 -2.87 -10.55 -0.57
CA LEU A 108 -3.54 -11.12 -1.76
C LEU A 108 -2.61 -12.01 -2.61
N ASN A 109 -1.29 -11.85 -2.49
CA ASN A 109 -0.30 -12.57 -3.29
C ASN A 109 0.06 -13.95 -2.70
N ILE A 110 -0.12 -14.15 -1.40
CA ILE A 110 0.31 -15.37 -0.70
C ILE A 110 -0.63 -16.56 -0.97
N GLY A 111 -1.80 -16.31 -1.55
CA GLY A 111 -2.81 -17.32 -1.87
C GLY A 111 -3.61 -17.71 -0.62
N LEU A 112 -4.93 -17.58 -0.71
CA LEU A 112 -5.87 -17.95 0.33
C LEU A 112 -7.11 -18.55 -0.32
N ASP A 113 -7.65 -19.59 0.32
CA ASP A 113 -8.80 -20.36 -0.13
C ASP A 113 -8.57 -20.99 -1.53
N GLU A 114 -9.42 -20.66 -2.51
CA GLU A 114 -9.43 -21.25 -3.85
C GLU A 114 -8.35 -20.67 -4.79
N PHE A 115 -7.71 -19.57 -4.38
CA PHE A 115 -6.78 -18.86 -5.23
C PHE A 115 -5.34 -19.32 -5.02
N LYS A 116 -4.67 -19.71 -6.11
CA LYS A 116 -3.26 -20.09 -6.07
C LYS A 116 -2.38 -18.92 -5.59
N PRO A 117 -1.33 -19.18 -4.80
CA PRO A 117 -0.31 -18.17 -4.50
C PRO A 117 0.32 -17.64 -5.78
N ARG A 118 0.54 -16.32 -5.84
CA ARG A 118 1.22 -15.64 -6.95
C ARG A 118 2.35 -14.74 -6.45
N LEU A 119 2.88 -14.99 -5.26
CA LEU A 119 4.03 -14.28 -4.72
C LEU A 119 5.26 -14.48 -5.62
N HIS A 120 6.02 -13.42 -5.89
CA HIS A 120 7.23 -13.51 -6.71
C HIS A 120 8.31 -14.39 -6.04
N PRO A 121 9.08 -15.22 -6.78
CA PRO A 121 10.07 -16.14 -6.19
C PRO A 121 11.12 -15.50 -5.29
N SER A 122 11.50 -14.24 -5.55
CA SER A 122 12.43 -13.48 -4.69
C SER A 122 11.96 -13.34 -3.23
N TYR A 123 10.68 -13.58 -2.97
CA TYR A 123 10.07 -13.38 -1.67
C TYR A 123 9.74 -14.68 -0.91
N HIS A 124 9.97 -15.86 -1.51
CA HIS A 124 9.57 -17.15 -0.90
C HIS A 124 10.18 -17.44 0.48
N LYS A 125 11.32 -16.83 0.80
CA LYS A 125 12.00 -16.98 2.10
C LYS A 125 11.89 -15.73 2.99
N VAL A 126 11.04 -14.78 2.60
CA VAL A 126 10.87 -13.50 3.29
C VAL A 126 9.51 -13.49 3.94
N ALA A 127 9.47 -13.12 5.23
CA ALA A 127 8.20 -12.99 5.93
C ALA A 127 7.32 -11.90 5.26
N PRO A 128 5.99 -12.10 5.10
CA PRO A 128 5.08 -11.13 4.47
C PRO A 128 5.22 -9.69 4.97
N VAL A 129 5.39 -9.53 6.28
CA VAL A 129 5.55 -8.22 6.93
C VAL A 129 6.83 -7.48 6.48
N LYS A 130 7.86 -8.21 6.05
CA LYS A 130 9.11 -7.65 5.51
C LYS A 130 9.01 -7.34 4.02
N ILE A 131 7.99 -7.84 3.32
CA ILE A 131 7.74 -7.55 1.90
C ILE A 131 6.78 -6.37 1.76
N GLN A 132 5.81 -6.25 2.68
CA GLN A 132 4.79 -5.20 2.65
C GLN A 132 5.43 -3.82 2.71
N PRO A 133 5.28 -2.98 1.67
CA PRO A 133 5.78 -1.61 1.70
C PRO A 133 5.10 -0.82 2.81
N MET A 134 5.89 -0.11 3.60
CA MET A 134 5.38 0.80 4.63
C MET A 134 6.44 1.81 5.07
N MET A 135 5.93 2.95 5.53
CA MET A 135 6.69 3.89 6.35
C MET A 135 6.60 3.49 7.82
N GLU A 136 7.56 3.91 8.63
CA GLU A 136 7.72 3.42 10.00
C GLU A 136 8.12 4.54 10.97
N SER A 137 7.60 4.48 12.19
CA SER A 137 7.94 5.45 13.24
C SER A 137 7.74 4.86 14.64
N TYR A 138 8.77 5.05 15.46
CA TYR A 138 8.93 4.34 16.72
C TYR A 138 9.07 5.29 17.89
N ARG A 139 8.38 4.97 18.99
CA ARG A 139 8.78 5.53 20.30
C ARG A 139 10.05 4.84 20.80
N THR A 140 10.08 3.52 20.68
CA THR A 140 11.19 2.62 21.02
C THR A 140 11.11 1.37 20.13
N GLY A 141 12.25 0.70 19.91
CA GLY A 141 12.33 -0.55 19.15
C GLY A 141 13.11 -0.42 17.85
N GLU A 142 13.16 -1.52 17.10
CA GLU A 142 13.86 -1.62 15.83
C GLU A 142 12.89 -1.52 14.65
N ALA A 143 13.38 -1.00 13.53
CA ALA A 143 12.66 -0.99 12.27
C ALA A 143 12.34 -2.42 11.83
N VAL A 144 11.14 -2.64 11.29
CA VAL A 144 10.77 -3.92 10.68
C VAL A 144 11.66 -4.20 9.47
N ASN A 145 11.92 -3.15 8.69
CA ASN A 145 12.81 -3.17 7.54
C ASN A 145 13.77 -1.97 7.59
N THR A 146 14.99 -2.19 7.12
CA THR A 146 15.97 -1.12 6.89
C THR A 146 16.53 -1.26 5.49
N LEU A 147 16.33 -0.25 4.65
CA LEU A 147 16.88 -0.18 3.30
C LEU A 147 18.03 0.82 3.25
N GLN A 148 18.95 0.61 2.31
CA GLN A 148 20.17 1.43 2.17
C GLN A 148 19.88 2.93 1.98
N HIS A 149 18.74 3.27 1.39
CA HIS A 149 18.36 4.64 1.05
C HIS A 149 17.30 5.22 1.99
N ASP A 150 17.05 4.57 3.13
CA ASP A 150 16.14 5.12 4.14
C ASP A 150 16.76 6.36 4.80
N VAL A 151 15.96 7.40 4.97
CA VAL A 151 16.33 8.60 5.74
C VAL A 151 15.58 8.58 7.05
N TRP A 152 16.30 8.42 8.16
CA TRP A 152 15.74 8.37 9.50
C TRP A 152 16.14 9.60 10.32
N GLU A 153 15.21 10.12 11.11
CA GLU A 153 15.48 11.15 12.12
C GLU A 153 14.63 10.87 13.36
N ASN A 154 15.24 10.87 14.55
CA ASN A 154 14.53 10.68 15.82
C ASN A 154 13.56 9.49 15.85
N ASN A 155 14.00 8.34 15.30
CA ASN A 155 13.21 7.10 15.16
C ASN A 155 11.97 7.22 14.24
N VAL A 156 11.93 8.23 13.37
CA VAL A 156 10.93 8.39 12.31
C VAL A 156 11.60 8.21 10.96
N LEU A 157 11.02 7.36 10.12
CA LEU A 157 11.41 7.23 8.73
C LEU A 157 10.84 8.42 7.95
N LEU A 158 11.71 9.34 7.54
CA LEU A 158 11.33 10.55 6.80
C LEU A 158 11.16 10.27 5.31
N SER A 159 11.98 9.38 4.74
CA SER A 159 11.90 9.03 3.33
C SER A 159 12.32 7.59 3.09
N ARG A 160 11.56 6.88 2.26
CA ARG A 160 11.90 5.55 1.75
C ARG A 160 11.59 5.44 0.27
N THR A 161 12.51 4.81 -0.46
CA THR A 161 12.29 4.35 -1.83
C THR A 161 12.54 2.85 -1.88
N GLU A 162 11.55 2.09 -2.34
CA GLU A 162 11.63 0.63 -2.44
C GLU A 162 11.11 0.11 -3.79
N THR A 163 11.55 -1.08 -4.17
CA THR A 163 11.09 -1.76 -5.39
C THR A 163 10.28 -3.00 -5.02
N LEU A 164 9.08 -3.10 -5.59
CA LEU A 164 8.17 -4.20 -5.36
C LEU A 164 7.91 -4.97 -6.66
N LEU A 165 8.17 -6.27 -6.64
CA LEU A 165 7.96 -7.18 -7.77
C LEU A 165 6.59 -7.87 -7.61
N LEU A 166 5.64 -7.56 -8.49
CA LEU A 166 4.29 -8.09 -8.38
C LEU A 166 3.91 -8.87 -9.64
N ASN A 167 3.31 -10.04 -9.44
CA ASN A 167 2.53 -10.71 -10.48
C ASN A 167 1.13 -10.09 -10.51
N THR A 168 0.45 -10.17 -11.65
CA THR A 168 -0.99 -9.83 -11.70
C THR A 168 -1.81 -10.90 -10.97
N LEU A 169 -2.95 -10.50 -10.44
CA LEU A 169 -3.88 -11.29 -9.64
C LEU A 169 -5.30 -11.21 -10.22
N GLU A 170 -6.14 -12.19 -9.92
CA GLU A 170 -7.57 -12.14 -10.17
C GLU A 170 -8.23 -11.03 -9.31
N SER A 171 -8.94 -10.08 -9.93
CA SER A 171 -9.68 -9.02 -9.21
C SER A 171 -10.74 -9.57 -8.24
N ASP A 172 -11.29 -10.75 -8.51
CA ASP A 172 -12.19 -11.49 -7.61
C ASP A 172 -11.62 -11.73 -6.21
N ARG A 173 -10.28 -11.67 -6.04
CA ARG A 173 -9.66 -11.73 -4.71
C ARG A 173 -10.15 -10.59 -3.81
N LEU A 174 -10.49 -9.41 -4.35
CA LEU A 174 -10.96 -8.28 -3.56
C LEU A 174 -12.29 -8.54 -2.84
N SER A 175 -13.16 -9.36 -3.44
CA SER A 175 -14.48 -9.70 -2.86
C SER A 175 -14.45 -11.03 -2.10
N ARG A 176 -13.52 -11.93 -2.43
CA ARG A 176 -13.49 -13.31 -1.89
C ARG A 176 -12.43 -13.54 -0.81
N TYR A 177 -11.53 -12.58 -0.55
CA TYR A 177 -10.47 -12.75 0.47
C TYR A 177 -11.02 -12.68 1.90
N SER A 178 -11.38 -13.85 2.44
CA SER A 178 -12.13 -14.07 3.69
C SER A 178 -11.65 -13.27 4.91
N ILE A 179 -10.34 -13.05 5.06
CA ILE A 179 -9.76 -12.38 6.24
C ILE A 179 -10.12 -10.88 6.31
N LEU A 180 -10.31 -10.23 5.16
CA LEU A 180 -10.51 -8.77 5.06
C LEU A 180 -11.56 -8.37 4.02
N THR A 181 -12.46 -9.26 3.63
CA THR A 181 -13.48 -9.00 2.58
C THR A 181 -14.22 -7.68 2.79
N ASP A 182 -14.57 -7.33 4.03
CA ASP A 182 -15.30 -6.10 4.35
C ASP A 182 -14.42 -4.84 4.42
N ARG A 183 -13.09 -4.98 4.27
CA ARG A 183 -12.10 -3.89 4.30
C ARG A 183 -11.37 -3.69 2.99
N LEU A 184 -11.48 -4.60 2.02
CA LEU A 184 -10.87 -4.42 0.71
C LEU A 184 -11.75 -3.53 -0.18
N PRO A 185 -11.15 -2.61 -0.96
CA PRO A 185 -11.90 -1.79 -1.88
C PRO A 185 -12.54 -2.66 -2.97
N GLN A 186 -13.78 -2.34 -3.32
CA GLN A 186 -14.54 -3.08 -4.33
C GLN A 186 -14.45 -2.36 -5.69
N PRO A 187 -14.63 -3.07 -6.82
CA PRO A 187 -14.61 -2.47 -8.15
C PRO A 187 -15.48 -1.22 -8.29
N ASP A 188 -16.69 -1.22 -7.74
CA ASP A 188 -17.62 -0.08 -7.77
C ASP A 188 -17.10 1.19 -7.05
N SER A 189 -16.05 1.06 -6.23
CA SER A 189 -15.38 2.18 -5.56
C SER A 189 -14.11 2.64 -6.28
N ALA A 190 -13.75 2.01 -7.40
CA ALA A 190 -12.54 2.36 -8.12
C ALA A 190 -12.61 3.78 -8.68
N ILE A 191 -11.45 4.45 -8.68
CA ILE A 191 -11.28 5.74 -9.33
C ILE A 191 -10.84 5.46 -10.77
N CYS A 192 -11.67 5.81 -11.75
CA CYS A 192 -11.35 5.67 -13.17
C CYS A 192 -10.33 6.73 -13.58
N ILE A 193 -9.22 6.31 -14.19
CA ILE A 193 -8.08 7.14 -14.60
C ILE A 193 -7.60 6.79 -16.00
#